data_AF-A0A914PE00-F1
#
_entry.id   AF-A0A914PE00-F1
#
_cell.length_a   1.000
_cell.length_b   1.000
_cell.length_c   1.000
_cell.angle_alpha   90.00
_cell.angle_beta   90.00
_cell.angle_gamma   90.00
#
_symmetry.space_group_name_H-M   'P 1'
#
loop_
_entity.id
_entity.type
_entity.pdbx_description
1 polymer ?
#
loop_
_entity_poly.entity_id
_entity_poly.type
_entity_poly.pdbx_seq_one_letter_code
_entity_poly.pdbx_strand_id
1 'polypeptide(L)'
;MKVFKFAVKFGIHDLIDECRSIFEESVDSTNVCEFIQIAYSNNFDELKQKCLKILAKKKEEIDSTKIAELPKNILSDAFFYKM
;
A
#
# COMPACT_ATOMS: atom_id res chain seq x y z
N MET A 1 2.23 12.00 2.20
CA MET A 1 0.83 11.80 1.74
C MET A 1 0.00 13.04 1.45
N LYS A 2 0.24 14.24 2.04
CA LYS A 2 -0.62 15.41 1.77
C LYS A 2 -0.70 15.77 0.27
N VAL A 3 0.44 15.76 -0.41
CA VAL A 3 0.53 16.04 -1.87
C VAL A 3 -0.34 15.09 -2.68
N PHE A 4 -0.20 13.78 -2.47
CA PHE A 4 -1.04 12.78 -3.13
C PHE A 4 -2.54 12.98 -2.89
N LYS A 5 -2.96 13.27 -1.65
CA LYS A 5 -4.37 13.57 -1.34
C LYS A 5 -4.89 14.78 -2.12
N PHE A 6 -4.06 15.81 -2.30
CA PHE A 6 -4.41 16.97 -3.13
C PHE A 6 -4.44 16.63 -4.61
N ALA A 7 -3.46 15.87 -5.11
CA ALA A 7 -3.41 15.43 -6.50
C ALA A 7 -4.68 14.64 -6.86
N VAL A 8 -5.08 13.68 -6.02
CA VAL A 8 -6.34 12.93 -6.17
C VAL A 8 -7.56 13.85 -6.09
N LYS A 9 -7.62 14.75 -5.09
CA LYS A 9 -8.75 15.66 -4.90
C LYS A 9 -8.97 16.61 -6.10
N PHE A 10 -7.89 17.04 -6.75
CA PHE A 10 -7.93 17.96 -7.88
C PHE A 10 -7.82 17.27 -9.24
N GLY A 11 -7.71 15.93 -9.28
CA GLY A 11 -7.59 15.17 -10.53
C GLY A 11 -6.32 15.44 -11.32
N ILE A 12 -5.21 15.77 -10.65
CA ILE A 12 -3.93 16.06 -11.30
C ILE A 12 -3.24 14.74 -11.63
N HIS A 13 -3.61 14.14 -12.77
CA HIS A 13 -3.20 12.78 -13.17
C HIS A 13 -1.67 12.59 -13.22
N ASP A 14 -0.92 13.52 -13.79
CA ASP A 14 0.55 13.42 -13.86
C ASP A 14 1.20 13.31 -12.47
N LEU A 15 0.70 14.11 -11.51
CA LEU A 15 1.20 14.11 -10.14
C LEU A 15 0.79 12.86 -9.37
N ILE A 16 -0.37 12.27 -9.72
CA ILE A 16 -0.82 10.99 -9.17
C ILE A 16 0.12 9.87 -9.64
N ASP A 17 0.48 9.84 -10.92
CA ASP A 17 1.40 8.85 -11.49
C ASP A 17 2.82 8.98 -10.93
N GLU A 18 3.30 10.21 -10.76
CA GLU A 18 4.60 10.48 -10.16
C GLU A 18 4.62 10.02 -8.68
N CYS A 19 3.56 10.32 -7.92
CA CYS A 19 3.40 9.82 -6.55
C CYS A 19 3.33 8.29 -6.51
N ARG A 20 2.63 7.65 -7.46
CA ARG A 20 2.53 6.18 -7.53
C ARG A 20 3.92 5.57 -7.69
N SER A 21 4.73 6.09 -8.62
CA SER A 21 6.09 5.61 -8.86
C SER A 21 6.96 5.73 -7.61
N ILE A 22 6.89 6.87 -6.91
CA ILE A 22 7.62 7.08 -5.65
C ILE A 22 7.16 6.10 -4.55
N PHE A 23 5.85 5.85 -4.44
CA PHE A 23 5.33 4.89 -3.45
C PHE A 23 5.81 3.47 -3.72
N GLU A 24 5.86 3.08 -4.98
CA GLU A 24 6.37 1.77 -5.36
C GLU A 24 7.86 1.65 -5.02
N GLU A 25 8.67 2.67 -5.25
CA GLU A 25 10.10 2.62 -4.90
C GLU A 25 10.38 2.67 -3.40
N SER A 26 9.51 3.32 -2.61
CA SER A 26 9.73 3.59 -1.19
C SER A 26 9.06 2.61 -0.22
N VAL A 27 8.27 1.65 -0.72
CA VAL A 27 7.57 0.70 0.16
C VAL A 27 8.53 -0.29 0.83
N ASP A 28 8.41 -0.42 2.16
CA ASP A 28 9.20 -1.28 3.05
C ASP A 28 8.36 -1.85 4.20
N SER A 29 8.96 -2.67 5.07
CA SER A 29 8.25 -3.31 6.20
C SER A 29 7.72 -2.31 7.25
N THR A 30 8.25 -1.09 7.31
CA THR A 30 7.84 -0.05 8.28
C THR A 30 6.60 0.71 7.81
N ASN A 31 6.42 0.87 6.50
CA ASN A 31 5.40 1.72 5.88
C ASN A 31 4.37 0.95 5.02
N VAL A 32 4.57 -0.36 4.80
CA VAL A 32 3.70 -1.20 3.94
C VAL A 32 2.22 -1.17 4.36
N CYS A 33 1.90 -1.08 5.65
CA CYS A 33 0.52 -1.02 6.13
C CYS A 33 -0.21 0.27 5.73
N GLU A 34 0.51 1.39 5.60
CA GLU A 34 -0.06 2.64 5.12
C GLU A 34 -0.22 2.60 3.60
N PHE A 35 0.81 2.14 2.89
CA PHE A 35 0.79 2.07 1.42
C PHE A 35 -0.23 1.09 0.87
N ILE A 36 -0.45 -0.04 1.54
CA ILE A 36 -1.48 -0.99 1.08
C ILE A 36 -2.87 -0.37 1.17
N GLN A 37 -3.18 0.40 2.22
CA GLN A 37 -4.47 1.09 2.33
C GLN A 37 -4.65 2.14 1.22
N ILE A 38 -3.59 2.87 0.88
CA ILE A 38 -3.59 3.81 -0.25
C ILE A 38 -3.86 3.08 -1.56
N ALA A 39 -3.16 1.96 -1.78
CA ALA A 39 -3.26 1.17 -2.99
C ALA A 39 -4.67 0.61 -3.18
N TYR A 40 -5.33 0.14 -2.10
CA TYR A 40 -6.73 -0.29 -2.15
C TYR A 40 -7.70 0.87 -2.37
N SER A 41 -7.50 1.99 -1.71
CA SER A 41 -8.41 3.15 -1.82
C SER A 41 -8.36 3.81 -3.20
N ASN A 42 -7.25 3.69 -3.93
CA ASN A 42 -7.03 4.36 -5.22
C ASN A 42 -6.83 3.39 -6.39
N ASN A 43 -7.06 2.09 -6.19
CA ASN A 43 -6.91 1.04 -7.22
C ASN A 43 -5.53 1.00 -7.90
N PHE A 44 -4.45 1.13 -7.13
CA PHE A 44 -3.08 0.97 -7.64
C PHE A 44 -2.66 -0.49 -7.56
N ASP A 45 -2.94 -1.25 -8.60
CA ASP A 45 -2.77 -2.70 -8.57
C ASP A 45 -1.31 -3.15 -8.45
N GLU A 46 -0.38 -2.45 -9.10
CA GLU A 46 1.06 -2.72 -8.99
C GLU A 46 1.57 -2.50 -7.55
N LEU A 47 1.21 -1.35 -6.94
CA LEU A 47 1.51 -1.06 -5.55
C LEU A 47 0.85 -2.05 -4.59
N LYS A 48 -0.39 -2.48 -4.84
CA LYS A 48 -1.07 -3.52 -4.04
C LYS A 48 -0.25 -4.81 -4.05
N GLN A 49 0.13 -5.31 -5.22
CA GLN A 49 0.91 -6.55 -5.32
C GLN A 49 2.26 -6.44 -4.61
N LYS A 50 2.94 -5.30 -4.75
CA LYS A 50 4.22 -5.06 -4.08
C LYS A 50 4.06 -5.07 -2.56
N CYS A 51 3.03 -4.40 -2.04
CA CYS A 51 2.72 -4.39 -0.62
C CYS A 51 2.36 -5.79 -0.09
N LEU A 52 1.52 -6.55 -0.80
CA LEU A 52 1.13 -7.91 -0.42
C LEU A 52 2.34 -8.84 -0.38
N LYS A 53 3.27 -8.72 -1.34
CA LYS A 53 4.51 -9.49 -1.37
C LYS A 53 5.41 -9.17 -0.16
N ILE A 54 5.49 -7.90 0.25
CA ILE A 54 6.24 -7.51 1.44
C ILE A 54 5.57 -8.05 2.70
N LEU A 55 4.24 -7.91 2.83
CA LEU A 55 3.48 -8.46 3.95
C LEU A 55 3.67 -9.98 4.08
N ALA A 56 3.61 -10.72 2.97
CA ALA A 56 3.80 -12.16 2.97
C ALA A 56 5.23 -12.58 3.35
N LYS A 57 6.25 -11.86 2.85
CA LYS A 57 7.68 -12.19 3.07
C LYS A 57 8.22 -11.72 4.42
N LYS A 58 7.78 -10.57 4.92
CA LYS A 58 8.34 -9.88 6.09
C LYS A 58 7.33 -9.74 7.23
N LYS A 59 6.30 -10.60 7.29
CA LYS A 59 5.26 -10.57 8.33
C LYS A 59 5.80 -10.49 9.77
N GLU A 60 6.99 -11.01 10.02
CA GLU A 60 7.63 -11.04 11.35
C GLU A 60 8.36 -9.74 11.70
N GLU A 61 8.75 -8.95 10.70
CA GLU A 61 9.38 -7.64 10.87
C GLU A 61 8.36 -6.49 10.95
N ILE A 62 7.12 -6.75 10.53
CA ILE A 62 6.05 -5.75 10.48
C ILE A 62 5.37 -5.71 11.84
N ASP A 63 5.13 -4.50 12.33
CA ASP A 63 4.42 -4.27 13.59
C ASP A 63 3.03 -4.91 13.57
N SER A 64 2.82 -5.87 14.46
CA SER A 64 1.58 -6.65 14.56
C SER A 64 0.37 -5.78 14.93
N THR A 65 0.58 -4.65 15.62
CA THR A 65 -0.48 -3.69 15.92
C THR A 65 -0.97 -3.02 14.65
N LYS A 66 -0.06 -2.58 13.78
CA LYS A 66 -0.41 -1.98 12.47
C LYS A 66 -1.07 -2.98 11.54
N ILE A 67 -0.68 -4.26 11.59
CA ILE A 67 -1.36 -5.32 10.83
C ILE A 67 -2.79 -5.49 11.33
N ALA A 68 -3.02 -5.52 12.65
CA ALA A 68 -4.35 -5.69 13.22
C ALA A 68 -5.31 -4.53 12.88
N GLU A 69 -4.79 -3.33 12.63
CA GLU A 69 -5.55 -2.16 12.19
C GLU A 69 -5.94 -2.21 10.70
N LEU A 70 -5.37 -3.12 9.90
CA LEU A 70 -5.72 -3.23 8.49
C LEU A 70 -7.16 -3.72 8.31
N PRO A 71 -7.90 -3.19 7.32
CA PRO A 71 -9.24 -3.66 7.05
C PRO A 71 -9.25 -5.13 6.58
N LYS A 72 -10.32 -5.84 6.92
CA LYS A 72 -10.43 -7.31 6.77
C LYS A 72 -10.20 -7.82 5.34
N ASN A 73 -10.57 -7.04 4.33
CA ASN A 73 -10.33 -7.36 2.93
C ASN A 73 -8.83 -7.43 2.62
N ILE A 74 -8.05 -6.44 3.09
CA ILE A 74 -6.60 -6.40 2.89
C ILE A 74 -5.93 -7.56 3.62
N LEU A 75 -6.36 -7.85 4.85
CA LEU A 75 -5.84 -8.99 5.61
C LEU A 75 -6.12 -10.31 4.91
N SER A 76 -7.35 -10.50 4.41
CA SER A 76 -7.70 -11.71 3.66
C SER A 76 -6.78 -11.87 2.45
N ASP A 77 -6.62 -10.82 1.65
CA ASP A 77 -5.78 -10.87 0.46
C ASP A 77 -4.29 -11.09 0.81
N ALA A 78 -3.80 -10.56 1.93
CA ALA A 78 -2.44 -10.79 2.40
C ALA A 78 -2.20 -12.22 2.90
N PHE A 79 -3.15 -12.80 3.65
CA PHE A 79 -3.04 -14.18 4.16
C PHE A 79 -3.23 -15.24 3.07
N PHE A 80 -4.04 -14.95 2.06
CA PHE A 80 -4.26 -15.83 0.91
C PHE A 80 -3.38 -15.48 -0.30
N TYR A 81 -2.43 -14.55 -0.14
CA TYR A 81 -1.49 -14.19 -1.19
C TYR A 81 -0.61 -15.40 -1.54
N LYS A 82 -1.01 -16.14 -2.56
CA LYS A 82 -0.22 -17.23 -3.14
C LYS A 82 0.67 -16.64 -4.22
N MET A 83 1.98 -16.83 -4.02
CA MET A 83 3.03 -16.46 -4.96
C MET A 83 2.96 -17.31 -6.22
#